data_AF-A0A3B8HXJ4-F1
#
_entry.id   AF-A0A3B8HXJ4-F1
#
_cell.length_a   1.000
_cell.length_b   1.000
_cell.length_c   1.000
_cell.angle_alpha   90.00
_cell.angle_beta   90.00
_cell.angle_gamma   90.00
#
_symmetry.space_group_name_H-M   'P 1'
#
loop_
_entity.id
_entity.type
_entity.pdbx_description
1 polymer ?
#
loop_
_entity_poly.entity_id
_entity_poly.type
_entity_poly.pdbx_seq_one_letter_code
_entity_poly.pdbx_strand_id
1 'polypeptide(L)' 'MSQELAETALVDQHIYKGFRVHEGPQNVYECGICGYWHLTSKAPTRNERLQQMHDSGEMKRKQEASRWEHGL' A
#
# COMPACT_ATOMS: atom_id res chain seq x y z
N MET A 1 -13.61 -8.16 8.32
CA MET A 1 -12.83 -7.30 7.39
C MET A 1 -12.11 -8.23 6.41
N SER A 2 -12.14 -7.96 5.11
CA SER A 2 -11.51 -8.83 4.10
C SER A 2 -10.05 -8.47 3.84
N GLN A 3 -9.26 -9.43 3.37
CA GLN A 3 -7.90 -9.23 2.86
C GLN A 3 -7.86 -8.12 1.79
N GLU A 4 -8.79 -8.16 0.84
CA GLU A 4 -8.89 -7.19 -0.26
C GLU A 4 -9.00 -5.74 0.23
N LEU A 5 -9.74 -5.51 1.32
CA LEU A 5 -9.85 -4.17 1.91
C LEU A 5 -8.52 -3.73 2.53
N ALA A 6 -7.79 -4.64 3.17
CA ALA A 6 -6.47 -4.36 3.73
C ALA A 6 -5.45 -4.04 2.63
N GLU A 7 -5.47 -4.78 1.53
CA GLU A 7 -4.61 -4.52 0.37
C GLU A 7 -4.96 -3.20 -0.33
N THR A 8 -6.24 -2.84 -0.38
CA THR A 8 -6.67 -1.53 -0.86
C THR A 8 -6.16 -0.42 0.04
N ALA A 9 -6.31 -0.56 1.36
CA ALA A 9 -5.78 0.40 2.33
C ALA A 9 -4.24 0.53 2.26
N LEU A 10 -3.53 -0.58 2.01
CA LEU A 10 -2.09 -0.58 1.78
C LEU A 10 -1.71 0.32 0.58
N VAL A 11 -2.38 0.13 -0.55
CA VAL A 11 -2.15 0.92 -1.77
C VAL A 11 -2.50 2.40 -1.54
N ASP A 12 -3.65 2.68 -0.93
CA ASP A 12 -4.10 4.04 -0.66
C ASP A 12 -3.10 4.80 0.24
N GLN A 13 -2.53 4.11 1.24
CA GLN A 13 -1.51 4.71 2.09
C GLN A 13 -0.23 5.05 1.30
N HIS A 14 0.19 4.19 0.36
CA HIS A 14 1.33 4.46 -0.51
C HIS A 14 1.10 5.65 -1.44
N ILE A 15 -0.13 5.80 -1.95
CA ILE A 15 -0.53 6.94 -2.77
C ILE A 15 -0.49 8.21 -1.93
N TYR A 16 -1.20 8.22 -0.80
CA TYR A 16 -1.38 9.42 0.02
C TYR A 16 -0.09 9.88 0.70
N LYS A 17 0.71 8.95 1.25
CA LYS A 17 1.98 9.29 1.92
C LYS A 17 3.14 9.47 0.95
N GLY A 18 2.97 9.12 -0.33
CA GLY A 18 4.02 9.25 -1.33
C GLY A 18 5.25 8.38 -1.04
N PHE A 19 5.05 7.20 -0.45
CA PHE A 19 6.15 6.28 -0.13
C PHE A 19 6.91 5.86 -1.39
N ARG A 20 8.24 5.79 -1.28
CA ARG A 20 9.07 5.14 -2.28
C ARG A 20 8.90 3.63 -2.19
N VAL A 21 9.34 2.94 -3.24
CA VAL A 21 9.28 1.47 -3.38
C VAL A 21 9.72 0.73 -2.11
N HIS A 22 10.79 1.17 -1.45
CA HIS A 22 11.35 0.51 -0.25
C HIS A 22 10.84 1.10 1.08
N GLU A 23 9.91 2.03 1.05
CA GLU A 23 9.40 2.74 2.23
C GLU A 23 7.98 2.29 2.57
N GLY A 24 7.62 2.46 3.85
CA GLY A 24 6.28 2.14 4.34
C GLY A 24 5.99 0.63 4.41
N PRO A 25 4.73 0.27 4.74
CA PRO A 25 4.30 -1.12 4.78
C PRO A 25 4.41 -1.77 3.39
N GLN A 26 4.81 -3.02 3.32
CA GLN A 26 5.04 -3.74 2.05
C GLN A 26 3.97 -4.81 1.79
N ASN A 27 3.25 -5.24 2.83
CA ASN A 27 2.27 -6.30 2.72
C ASN A 27 1.19 -6.20 3.82
N VAL A 28 0.21 -7.11 3.79
CA VAL A 28 -0.83 -7.27 4.81
C VAL A 28 -0.82 -8.68 5.37
N TYR A 29 -1.30 -8.85 6.60
CA TYR A 29 -1.47 -10.17 7.22
C TYR A 29 -2.67 -10.19 8.16
N GLU A 30 -3.30 -11.37 8.31
CA GLU A 30 -4.30 -11.61 9.32
C GLU A 30 -3.63 -11.89 10.66
N CYS A 31 -3.97 -11.12 11.69
CA CYS A 31 -3.40 -11.27 13.01
C CYS A 31 -4.10 -12.38 13.78
N GLY A 32 -3.35 -13.44 14.12
CA GLY A 32 -3.88 -14.57 14.90
C GLY A 32 -4.27 -14.24 16.35
N ILE A 33 -4.01 -13.02 16.84
CA ILE A 33 -4.38 -12.59 18.21
C ILE A 33 -5.73 -11.86 18.20
N CYS A 34 -5.93 -10.92 17.28
CA CYS A 34 -7.13 -10.08 17.24
C CYS A 34 -8.11 -10.45 16.12
N GLY A 35 -7.71 -11.30 15.16
CA GLY A 35 -8.52 -11.69 14.01
C GLY A 35 -8.71 -10.59 12.95
N TYR A 36 -7.97 -9.49 13.04
CA TYR A 36 -8.02 -8.40 12.07
C TYR A 36 -6.83 -8.40 11.11
N TRP A 37 -6.99 -7.73 9.98
CA TRP A 37 -5.92 -7.52 9.00
C TRP A 37 -5.08 -6.30 9.36
N HIS A 38 -3.76 -6.45 9.29
CA HIS A 38 -2.80 -5.39 9.60
C HIS A 38 -1.81 -5.18 8.47
N LEU A 39 -1.33 -3.95 8.35
CA LEU A 39 -0.23 -3.58 7.45
C LEU A 39 1.10 -3.94 8.09
N THR A 40 2.06 -4.41 7.29
CA THR A 40 3.40 -4.75 7.79
C THR A 40 4.49 -4.34 6.80
N SER A 41 5.61 -3.84 7.30
CA SER A 41 6.87 -3.68 6.54
C SER A 41 7.77 -4.91 6.65
N LYS A 42 7.46 -5.84 7.57
CA LYS A 42 8.22 -7.07 7.82
C LYS A 42 7.56 -8.22 7.05
N ALA A 43 7.76 -8.25 5.75
CA ALA A 43 7.33 -9.34 4.89
C ALA A 43 8.48 -9.75 3.95
N PRO A 44 8.67 -11.05 3.67
CA PRO A 44 9.70 -11.51 2.74
C PRO A 44 9.42 -11.06 1.30
N THR A 45 8.15 -10.84 0.98
CA THR A 45 7.67 -10.38 -0.33
C THR A 45 6.71 -9.20 -0.16
N ARG A 46 6.70 -8.33 -1.17
CA ARG A 46 5.71 -7.25 -1.28
C ARG A 46 4.38 -7.82 -1.76
N ASN A 47 3.28 -7.18 -1.37
CA ASN A 47 1.97 -7.44 -1.95
C ASN A 47 2.00 -7.31 -3.49
N GLU A 48 1.39 -8.26 -4.19
CA GLU A 48 1.46 -8.37 -5.65
C GLU A 48 0.88 -7.16 -6.37
N ARG A 49 -0.29 -6.69 -5.94
CA ARG A 49 -0.94 -5.50 -6.51
C ARG A 49 -0.07 -4.25 -6.31
N LEU A 50 0.50 -4.09 -5.11
CA LEU A 50 1.41 -2.98 -4.82
C LEU A 50 2.66 -3.03 -5.72
N GLN A 51 3.25 -4.23 -5.88
CA GLN A 51 4.40 -4.46 -6.77
C GLN A 51 4.07 -4.08 -8.22
N GLN A 52 2.97 -4.59 -8.77
CA GLN A 52 2.53 -4.31 -10.14
C GLN A 52 2.32 -2.82 -10.40
N MET A 53 1.76 -2.08 -9.43
CA MET A 53 1.56 -0.63 -9.57
C MET A 53 2.87 0.16 -9.57
N HIS A 54 3.89 -0.29 -8.83
CA HIS A 54 5.21 0.30 -8.91
C HIS A 54 5.87 -0.02 -10.26
N ASP A 55 5.81 -1.27 -10.70
CA ASP A 55 6.45 -1.72 -11.95
C ASP A 55 5.83 -1.06 -13.18
N SER A 56 4.50 -0.87 -13.19
CA SER A 56 3.78 -0.21 -14.29
C SER A 56 3.90 1.32 -14.27
N GLY A 57 4.48 1.90 -13.21
CA GLY A 57 4.51 3.36 -12.99
C GLY A 57 3.13 3.97 -12.64
N GLU A 58 2.08 3.17 -12.48
CA GLU A 58 0.77 3.64 -12.01
C GLU A 58 0.86 4.30 -10.64
N MET A 59 1.67 3.74 -9.73
CA MET A 59 1.85 4.28 -8.38
C MET A 59 2.31 5.75 -8.40
N LYS A 60 3.32 6.05 -9.23
CA LYS A 60 3.86 7.41 -9.37
C LYS A 60 2.81 8.38 -9.88
N ARG A 61 2.03 7.99 -10.90
CA ARG A 61 0.94 8.81 -11.46
C ARG A 61 -0.14 9.11 -10.42
N LYS A 62 -0.51 8.11 -9.62
CA LYS A 62 -1.51 8.28 -8.55
C LYS A 62 -1.01 9.14 -7.40
N GLN A 63 0.26 8.99 -7.00
CA GLN A 63 0.88 9.87 -6.00
C GLN A 63 0.90 11.33 -6.47
N GLU A 64 1.20 11.57 -7.74
CA GLU A 64 1.18 12.91 -8.33
C GLU A 64 -0.24 13.50 -8.38
N ALA A 65 -1.22 12.73 -8.85
CA ALA A 65 -2.63 13.13 -8.83
C ALA A 65 -3.10 13.45 -7.39
N SER A 66 -2.76 12.59 -6.43
CA SER A 66 -3.10 12.79 -5.02
C SER A 66 -2.48 14.07 -4.46
N ARG A 67 -1.24 14.42 -4.84
CA ARG A 67 -0.63 15.70 -4.46
C ARG A 67 -1.39 16.90 -5.01
N TRP A 68 -1.88 16.82 -6.26
CA TRP A 68 -2.70 17.88 -6.85
C TRP A 68 -4.05 18.03 -6.15
N GLU A 69 -4.72 16.93 -5.82
CA GLU A 69 -6.01 16.92 -5.11
C GLU A 69 -5.90 17.51 -3.70
N HIS A 70 -4.82 17.17 -3.00
CA HIS A 70 -4.53 17.70 -1.66
C HIS A 70 -3.83 19.07 -1.69
N GLY A 71 -3.67 19.63 -2.89
CA GLY A 71 -3.38 21.04 -3.11
C GLY A 71 -1.92 21.48 -3.07
N LEU A 72 -0.94 20.57 -3.03
CA LEU A 72 0.47 20.86 -2.75
C LEU A 72 0.70 21.74 -1.50
#